data_AF-A0A8J8D8X2-F1
#
_entry.id   AF-A0A8J8D8X2-F1
#
_cell.length_a   1.000
_cell.length_b   1.000
_cell.length_c   1.000
_cell.angle_alpha   90.00
_cell.angle_beta   90.00
_cell.angle_gamma   90.00
#
_symmetry.space_group_name_H-M   'P 1'
#
loop_
_entity.id
_entity.type
_entity.pdbx_description
1 polymer ?
#
loop_
_entity_poly.entity_id
_entity_poly.type
_entity_poly.pdbx_seq_one_letter_code
_entity_poly.pdbx_strand_id
1 'polypeptide(L)'
;MEEVKELKEVLERVEGKLIAAGKMYGAMNFGIWLSVMLFYYAIIGVVDLPWQFNLVYWPVAFIVAMGFTGRIWKRLQKLGRVTGREAEISTTGGILIALSWITGIVLGWGIIPGMHLGVNAEASMAVGFLSFISFSVFAMWLVFARYGGIEREIIPAFLVPAMGVPFARGMGSGAMAWAGFLVGLGFSLAVLAYIYSAFRAIER
;
A
#
# COMPACT_ATOMS: atom_id res chain seq x y z
N MET A 1 -12.82 35.06 27.45
CA MET A 1 -13.44 33.73 27.25
C MET A 1 -13.72 33.45 25.77
N GLU A 2 -14.17 34.43 24.97
CA GLU A 2 -14.32 34.26 23.50
C GLU A 2 -12.99 33.97 22.79
N GLU A 3 -11.91 34.69 23.12
CA GLU A 3 -10.59 34.45 22.51
C GLU A 3 -10.10 32.99 22.69
N VAL A 4 -10.38 32.37 23.83
CA VAL A 4 -10.01 30.97 24.10
C VAL A 4 -10.84 30.01 23.25
N LYS A 5 -12.10 30.34 22.98
CA LYS A 5 -12.99 29.54 22.15
C LYS A 5 -12.59 29.64 20.68
N GLU A 6 -12.28 30.84 20.20
CA GLU A 6 -11.80 31.08 18.85
C GLU A 6 -10.44 30.40 18.61
N LEU A 7 -9.52 30.47 19.57
CA LEU A 7 -8.24 29.77 19.48
C LEU A 7 -8.42 28.25 19.37
N LYS A 8 -9.37 27.69 20.12
CA LYS A 8 -9.69 26.26 20.08
C LYS A 8 -10.27 25.84 18.73
N GLU A 9 -11.19 26.61 18.17
CA GLU A 9 -11.79 26.35 16.85
C GLU A 9 -10.73 26.40 15.73
N VAL A 10 -9.80 27.36 15.80
CA VAL A 10 -8.69 27.45 14.85
C VAL A 10 -7.77 26.23 14.96
N LEU A 11 -7.44 25.80 16.18
CA LEU A 11 -6.58 24.64 16.41
C LEU A 11 -7.22 23.33 15.93
N GLU A 12 -8.51 23.12 16.21
CA GLU A 12 -9.25 21.95 15.73
C GLU A 12 -9.26 21.89 14.19
N ARG A 13 -9.47 23.03 13.54
CA ARG A 13 -9.44 23.13 12.07
C ARG A 13 -8.05 22.86 11.48
N VAL A 14 -6.98 23.28 12.16
CA VAL A 14 -5.60 22.98 11.75
C VAL A 14 -5.30 21.49 11.94
N GLU A 15 -5.74 20.90 13.05
CA GLU A 15 -5.62 19.47 13.30
C GLU A 15 -6.33 18.64 12.21
N GLY A 16 -7.57 19.00 11.87
CA GLY A 16 -8.32 18.33 10.80
C GLY A 16 -7.58 18.35 9.46
N LYS A 17 -6.99 19.50 9.10
CA LYS A 17 -6.18 19.63 7.86
C LYS A 17 -4.91 18.78 7.89
N LEU A 18 -4.25 18.62 9.04
CA LEU A 18 -3.07 17.76 9.16
C LEU A 18 -3.42 16.28 9.02
N ILE A 19 -4.50 15.85 9.67
CA ILE A 19 -5.01 14.49 9.54
C ILE A 19 -5.36 14.22 8.07
N ALA A 20 -6.05 15.15 7.43
CA ALA A 20 -6.38 15.05 6.01
C ALA A 20 -5.13 14.94 5.13
N ALA A 21 -4.08 15.75 5.39
CA ALA A 21 -2.82 15.66 4.67
C ALA A 21 -2.14 14.28 4.84
N GLY A 22 -2.19 13.71 6.05
CA GLY A 22 -1.72 12.35 6.32
C GLY A 22 -2.51 11.29 5.56
N LYS A 23 -3.84 11.41 5.51
CA LYS A 23 -4.70 10.50 4.74
C LYS A 23 -4.46 10.62 3.23
N MET A 24 -4.26 11.83 2.72
CA MET A 24 -3.86 12.06 1.33
C MET A 24 -2.50 11.43 1.01
N TYR A 25 -1.54 11.46 1.94
CA TYR A 25 -0.28 10.73 1.79
C TYR A 25 -0.49 9.22 1.65
N GLY A 26 -1.35 8.63 2.49
CA GLY A 26 -1.74 7.23 2.38
C GLY A 26 -2.34 6.90 1.01
N ALA A 27 -3.30 7.70 0.54
CA ALA A 27 -3.89 7.56 -0.80
C ALA A 27 -2.82 7.62 -1.90
N MET A 28 -1.92 8.61 -1.85
CA MET A 28 -0.87 8.76 -2.86
C MET A 28 0.08 7.56 -2.88
N ASN A 29 0.45 7.01 -1.72
CA ASN A 29 1.31 5.83 -1.65
C ASN A 29 0.69 4.63 -2.37
N PHE A 30 -0.57 4.31 -2.07
CA PHE A 30 -1.28 3.23 -2.78
C PHE A 30 -1.49 3.55 -4.26
N GLY A 31 -1.79 4.80 -4.61
CA GLY A 31 -1.97 5.23 -6.00
C GLY A 31 -0.70 5.08 -6.84
N ILE A 32 0.48 5.37 -6.27
CA ILE A 32 1.77 5.18 -6.95
C ILE A 32 2.04 3.70 -7.21
N TRP A 33 1.90 2.85 -6.19
CA TRP A 33 2.11 1.42 -6.37
C TRP A 33 1.09 0.79 -7.32
N LEU A 34 -0.17 1.23 -7.25
CA LEU A 34 -1.19 0.85 -8.23
C LEU A 34 -0.78 1.25 -9.65
N SER A 35 -0.28 2.47 -9.84
CA SER A 35 0.19 2.94 -11.16
C SER A 35 1.38 2.12 -11.66
N VAL A 36 2.34 1.79 -10.79
CA VAL A 36 3.48 0.91 -11.11
C VAL A 36 3.00 -0.48 -11.53
N MET A 37 2.04 -1.06 -10.80
CA MET A 37 1.51 -2.39 -11.12
C MET A 37 0.75 -2.37 -12.45
N LEU A 38 -0.13 -1.40 -12.66
CA LEU A 38 -0.90 -1.27 -13.90
C LEU A 38 0.00 -1.01 -15.11
N PHE A 39 1.03 -0.17 -14.96
CA PHE A 39 1.97 0.09 -16.04
C PHE A 39 2.77 -1.17 -16.41
N TYR A 40 3.16 -1.97 -15.41
CA TYR A 40 3.81 -3.26 -15.65
C TYR A 40 2.89 -4.18 -16.48
N TYR A 41 1.64 -4.35 -16.05
CA TYR A 41 0.65 -5.17 -16.76
C TYR A 41 0.36 -4.66 -18.17
N ALA A 42 0.29 -3.34 -18.37
CA ALA A 42 0.10 -2.75 -19.68
C ALA A 42 1.25 -3.13 -20.63
N ILE A 43 2.49 -3.08 -20.15
CA ILE A 43 3.68 -3.44 -20.94
C ILE A 43 3.67 -4.93 -21.30
N ILE A 44 3.57 -5.81 -20.30
CA ILE A 44 3.63 -7.27 -20.56
C ILE A 44 2.41 -7.79 -21.31
N GLY A 45 1.31 -7.04 -21.33
CA GLY A 45 0.13 -7.35 -22.10
C GLY A 45 0.27 -7.08 -23.60
N VAL A 46 1.26 -6.26 -24.02
CA VAL A 46 1.48 -5.92 -25.44
C VAL A 46 2.82 -6.42 -25.99
N VAL A 47 3.81 -6.69 -25.13
CA VAL A 47 5.13 -7.16 -25.53
C VAL A 47 5.50 -8.40 -24.74
N ASP A 48 5.92 -9.46 -25.43
CA ASP A 48 6.54 -10.63 -24.80
C ASP A 48 7.97 -10.27 -24.39
N LEU A 49 8.18 -10.11 -23.08
CA LEU A 49 9.43 -9.61 -22.53
C LEU A 49 10.20 -10.73 -21.82
N PRO A 50 11.53 -10.78 -22.02
CA PRO A 50 12.36 -11.76 -21.36
C PRO A 50 12.40 -11.48 -19.84
N TRP A 51 12.62 -12.52 -19.03
CA TRP A 51 12.55 -12.42 -17.56
C TRP A 51 13.50 -11.35 -16.98
N GLN A 52 14.60 -11.04 -17.66
CA GLN A 52 15.56 -9.99 -17.31
C GLN A 52 14.91 -8.60 -17.26
N PHE A 53 13.81 -8.37 -17.98
CA PHE A 53 13.04 -7.14 -17.87
C PHE A 53 12.57 -6.90 -16.44
N ASN A 54 12.19 -7.94 -15.70
CA ASN A 54 11.81 -7.83 -14.28
C ASN A 54 12.95 -7.35 -13.40
N LEU A 55 14.20 -7.74 -13.71
CA LEU A 55 15.39 -7.30 -12.98
C LEU A 55 15.67 -5.80 -13.15
N VAL A 56 15.14 -5.18 -14.20
CA VAL A 56 15.29 -3.74 -14.47
C VAL A 56 14.06 -2.98 -14.00
N TYR A 57 12.87 -3.45 -14.39
CA TYR A 57 11.61 -2.76 -14.12
C TYR A 57 11.36 -2.55 -12.64
N TRP A 58 11.45 -3.61 -11.82
CA TRP A 58 11.09 -3.52 -10.41
C TRP A 58 12.04 -2.63 -9.61
N PRO A 59 13.38 -2.71 -9.76
CA PRO A 59 14.28 -1.77 -9.10
C PRO A 59 14.08 -0.32 -9.54
N VAL A 60 13.89 -0.05 -10.84
CA VAL A 60 13.63 1.30 -11.35
C VAL A 60 12.31 1.83 -10.79
N ALA A 61 11.24 1.05 -10.84
CA ALA A 61 9.94 1.41 -10.30
C ALA A 61 10.00 1.68 -8.79
N PHE A 62 10.75 0.86 -8.04
CA PHE A 62 10.98 1.06 -6.62
C PHE A 62 11.69 2.39 -6.33
N ILE A 63 12.77 2.70 -7.06
CA ILE A 63 13.51 3.97 -6.93
C ILE A 63 12.59 5.17 -7.22
N VAL A 64 11.80 5.09 -8.30
CA VAL A 64 10.87 6.16 -8.69
C VAL A 64 9.76 6.33 -7.64
N ALA A 65 9.12 5.25 -7.23
CA ALA A 65 8.05 5.26 -6.23
C ALA A 65 8.54 5.81 -4.90
N MET A 66 9.68 5.31 -4.39
CA MET A 66 10.29 5.79 -3.15
C MET A 66 10.77 7.24 -3.24
N GLY A 67 11.29 7.65 -4.39
CA GLY A 67 11.67 9.04 -4.63
C GLY A 67 10.47 9.98 -4.56
N PHE A 68 9.33 9.58 -5.11
CA PHE A 68 8.10 10.38 -5.09
C PHE A 68 7.45 10.40 -3.71
N THR A 69 7.25 9.22 -3.08
CA THR A 69 6.69 9.13 -1.71
C THR A 69 7.57 9.84 -0.71
N GLY A 70 8.90 9.69 -0.80
CA GLY A 70 9.85 10.37 0.08
C GLY A 70 9.79 11.90 -0.03
N ARG A 71 9.57 12.46 -1.23
CA ARG A 71 9.38 13.91 -1.40
C ARG A 71 8.08 14.40 -0.76
N ILE A 72 6.99 13.66 -0.90
CA ILE A 72 5.72 14.01 -0.26
C ILE A 72 5.84 13.89 1.26
N TRP A 73 6.48 12.82 1.74
CA TRP A 73 6.72 12.58 3.16
C TRP A 73 7.45 13.75 3.82
N LYS A 74 8.53 14.26 3.19
CA LYS A 74 9.25 15.44 3.68
C LYS A 74 8.35 16.68 3.79
N ARG A 75 7.41 16.88 2.86
CA ARG A 75 6.44 17.98 2.92
C ARG A 75 5.46 17.80 4.08
N LEU A 76 4.99 16.57 4.30
CA LEU A 76 4.11 16.24 5.43
C LEU A 76 4.82 16.44 6.78
N GLN A 77 6.07 15.99 6.92
CA GLN A 77 6.88 16.22 8.12
C GLN A 77 7.07 17.72 8.39
N LYS A 78 7.32 18.52 7.35
CA LYS A 78 7.43 19.98 7.48
C LYS A 78 6.12 20.60 8.00
N LEU A 79 4.98 20.14 7.51
CA LEU A 79 3.67 20.59 8.01
C LEU A 79 3.47 20.22 9.48
N GLY A 80 3.75 18.97 9.86
CA GLY A 80 3.60 18.49 11.25
C GLY A 80 4.50 19.24 12.25
N ARG A 81 5.74 19.54 11.85
CA ARG A 81 6.68 20.34 12.68
C ARG A 81 6.18 21.74 12.97
N VAL A 82 5.59 22.41 11.98
CA VAL A 82 5.04 23.77 12.14
C VAL A 82 3.85 23.79 13.10
N THR A 83 3.15 22.66 13.25
CA THR A 83 1.95 22.54 14.07
C THR A 83 2.18 21.80 15.40
N GLY A 84 3.44 21.56 15.78
CA GLY A 84 3.77 20.88 17.05
C GLY A 84 3.40 19.39 17.11
N ARG A 85 3.03 18.78 15.98
CA ARG A 85 2.79 17.33 15.84
C ARG A 85 3.87 16.76 14.93
N GLU A 86 5.04 16.46 15.50
CA GLU A 86 6.04 15.72 14.74
C GLU A 86 5.48 14.34 14.39
N ALA A 87 5.27 14.10 13.09
CA ALA A 87 5.05 12.77 12.56
C ALA A 87 6.41 12.03 12.62
N GLU A 88 6.85 11.66 13.81
CA GLU A 88 7.99 10.78 13.99
C GLU A 88 7.57 9.37 13.59
N ILE A 89 7.97 8.95 12.38
CA ILE A 89 8.04 7.52 12.09
C ILE A 89 9.13 6.97 13.00
N SER A 90 8.74 6.10 13.93
CA SER A 90 9.68 5.29 14.67
C SER A 90 10.60 4.57 13.68
N THR A 91 11.92 4.75 13.80
CA THR A 91 12.92 4.03 13.00
C THR A 91 12.67 2.52 13.02
N THR A 92 12.27 2.00 14.18
CA THR A 92 11.86 0.61 14.38
C THR A 92 10.65 0.23 13.52
N GLY A 93 9.63 1.11 13.44
CA GLY A 93 8.48 0.90 12.57
C GLY A 93 8.86 0.81 11.10
N GLY A 94 9.75 1.71 10.63
CA GLY A 94 10.26 1.66 9.25
C GLY A 94 11.00 0.34 8.94
N ILE A 95 11.85 -0.12 9.86
CA ILE A 95 12.58 -1.39 9.73
C ILE A 95 11.61 -2.59 9.69
N LEU A 96 10.60 -2.62 10.57
CA LEU A 96 9.62 -3.70 10.60
C LEU A 96 8.79 -3.78 9.31
N ILE A 97 8.44 -2.64 8.72
CA ILE A 97 7.79 -2.61 7.40
C ILE A 97 8.75 -3.19 6.35
N ALA A 98 10.01 -2.74 6.30
CA ALA A 98 10.96 -3.29 5.33
C ALA A 98 11.12 -4.81 5.46
N LEU A 99 11.22 -5.31 6.69
CA LEU A 99 11.31 -6.75 6.98
C LEU A 99 10.05 -7.51 6.55
N SER A 100 8.86 -6.92 6.72
CA SER A 100 7.62 -7.57 6.29
C SER A 100 7.54 -7.73 4.78
N TRP A 101 8.00 -6.73 4.02
CA TRP A 101 8.08 -6.82 2.56
C TRP A 101 9.12 -7.83 2.10
N ILE A 102 10.31 -7.86 2.71
CA ILE A 102 11.36 -8.86 2.39
C ILE A 102 10.82 -10.27 2.63
N THR A 103 10.21 -10.49 3.81
CA THR A 103 9.61 -11.78 4.17
C THR A 103 8.50 -12.16 3.20
N GLY A 104 7.63 -11.20 2.85
CA GLY A 104 6.57 -11.40 1.88
C GLY A 104 7.10 -11.79 0.49
N ILE A 105 8.19 -11.18 0.02
CA ILE A 105 8.82 -11.51 -1.28
C ILE A 105 9.30 -12.96 -1.25
N VAL A 106 10.02 -13.37 -0.20
CA VAL A 106 10.51 -14.74 -0.05
C VAL A 106 9.36 -15.73 -0.02
N LEU A 107 8.29 -15.43 0.73
CA LEU A 107 7.11 -16.28 0.82
C LEU A 107 6.38 -16.40 -0.52
N GLY A 108 6.02 -15.29 -1.14
CA GLY A 108 5.14 -15.31 -2.31
C GLY A 108 5.82 -15.60 -3.64
N TRP A 109 7.13 -15.41 -3.76
CA TRP A 109 7.86 -15.73 -5.00
C TRP A 109 8.75 -16.98 -4.88
N GLY A 110 9.18 -17.34 -3.66
CA GLY A 110 10.01 -18.51 -3.42
C GLY A 110 9.22 -19.70 -2.89
N ILE A 111 8.72 -19.57 -1.66
CA ILE A 111 8.18 -20.72 -0.91
C ILE A 111 6.83 -21.18 -1.47
N ILE A 112 5.85 -20.28 -1.57
CA ILE A 112 4.47 -20.64 -1.91
C ILE A 112 4.33 -21.21 -3.33
N PRO A 113 4.94 -20.63 -4.38
CA PRO A 113 4.90 -21.22 -5.71
C PRO A 113 5.53 -22.62 -5.76
N GLY A 114 6.61 -22.85 -4.98
CA GLY A 114 7.28 -24.15 -4.87
C GLY A 114 6.47 -25.23 -4.13
N MET A 115 5.37 -24.85 -3.46
CA MET A 115 4.44 -25.80 -2.84
C MET A 115 3.40 -26.36 -3.82
N HIS A 116 3.36 -25.86 -5.06
CA HIS A 116 2.44 -26.31 -6.13
C HIS A 116 0.97 -26.32 -5.70
N LEU A 117 0.52 -25.27 -4.99
CA LEU A 117 -0.84 -25.18 -4.43
C LEU A 117 -1.93 -24.91 -5.46
N GLY A 118 -1.58 -24.53 -6.68
CA GLY A 118 -2.52 -24.29 -7.77
C GLY A 118 -2.63 -25.48 -8.74
N VAL A 119 -3.73 -25.54 -9.49
CA VAL A 119 -3.98 -26.57 -10.52
C VAL A 119 -2.94 -26.57 -11.66
N ASN A 120 -2.17 -25.49 -11.80
CA ASN A 120 -1.05 -25.38 -12.72
C ASN A 120 0.01 -24.38 -12.17
N ALA A 121 1.09 -24.17 -12.94
CA ALA A 121 2.18 -23.27 -12.55
C ALA A 121 1.70 -21.80 -12.44
N GLU A 122 0.87 -21.33 -13.37
CA GLU A 122 0.32 -19.97 -13.34
C GLU A 122 -0.53 -19.73 -12.10
N ALA A 123 -1.43 -20.66 -11.77
CA ALA A 123 -2.26 -20.63 -10.57
C ALA A 123 -1.41 -20.64 -9.29
N SER A 124 -0.34 -21.45 -9.25
CA SER A 124 0.57 -21.47 -8.10
C SER A 124 1.32 -20.14 -7.92
N MET A 125 1.73 -19.51 -9.02
CA MET A 125 2.32 -18.16 -9.01
C MET A 125 1.31 -17.11 -8.54
N ALA A 126 0.05 -17.20 -8.98
CA ALA A 126 -1.01 -16.27 -8.57
C ALA A 126 -1.32 -16.37 -7.07
N VAL A 127 -1.38 -17.59 -6.54
CA VAL A 127 -1.50 -17.86 -5.10
C VAL A 127 -0.32 -17.24 -4.33
N GLY A 128 0.90 -17.39 -4.85
CA GLY A 128 2.10 -16.77 -4.29
C GLY A 128 2.03 -15.24 -4.28
N PHE A 129 1.69 -14.63 -5.41
CA PHE A 129 1.57 -13.17 -5.55
C PHE A 129 0.51 -12.57 -4.62
N LEU A 130 -0.69 -13.16 -4.56
CA LEU A 130 -1.76 -12.71 -3.66
C LEU A 130 -1.33 -12.83 -2.19
N SER A 131 -0.70 -13.96 -1.83
CA SER A 131 -0.21 -14.18 -0.47
C SER A 131 0.89 -13.19 -0.08
N PHE A 132 1.79 -12.87 -1.00
CA PHE A 132 2.81 -11.83 -0.81
C PHE A 132 2.17 -10.48 -0.48
N ILE A 133 1.24 -10.01 -1.30
CA ILE A 133 0.59 -8.71 -1.11
C ILE A 133 -0.20 -8.69 0.19
N SER A 134 -1.04 -9.71 0.43
CA SER A 134 -1.83 -9.83 1.65
C SER A 134 -0.97 -9.80 2.90
N PHE A 135 0.08 -10.63 2.96
CA PHE A 135 0.96 -10.70 4.12
C PHE A 135 1.70 -9.37 4.35
N SER A 136 2.31 -8.82 3.29
CA SER A 136 3.15 -7.62 3.41
C SER A 136 2.34 -6.41 3.85
N VAL A 137 1.16 -6.21 3.27
CA VAL A 137 0.28 -5.08 3.58
C VAL A 137 -0.41 -5.27 4.94
N PHE A 138 -0.79 -6.49 5.31
CA PHE A 138 -1.32 -6.79 6.65
C PHE A 138 -0.28 -6.53 7.75
N ALA A 139 0.95 -7.00 7.55
CA ALA A 139 2.05 -6.74 8.49
C ALA A 139 2.37 -5.25 8.60
N MET A 140 2.37 -4.52 7.48
CA MET A 140 2.51 -3.05 7.49
C MET A 140 1.38 -2.38 8.30
N TRP A 141 0.14 -2.85 8.14
CA TRP A 141 -0.99 -2.37 8.92
C TRP A 141 -0.83 -2.62 10.42
N LEU A 142 -0.31 -3.78 10.84
CA LEU A 142 0.00 -4.07 12.24
C LEU A 142 1.07 -3.12 12.81
N VAL A 143 2.09 -2.80 12.02
CA VAL A 143 3.12 -1.84 12.42
C VAL A 143 2.50 -0.45 12.62
N PHE A 144 1.66 0.01 11.69
CA PHE A 144 0.96 1.28 11.88
C PHE A 144 0.05 1.26 13.11
N ALA A 145 -0.74 0.20 13.31
CA ALA A 145 -1.58 0.06 14.49
C ALA A 145 -0.79 0.17 15.80
N ARG A 146 0.45 -0.33 15.84
CA ARG A 146 1.31 -0.30 17.03
C ARG A 146 2.04 1.03 17.27
N TYR A 147 2.45 1.74 16.21
CA TYR A 147 3.37 2.88 16.30
C TYR A 147 2.79 4.21 15.78
N GLY A 148 1.76 4.21 14.94
CA GLY A 148 1.21 5.41 14.30
C GLY A 148 -0.31 5.57 14.40
N GLY A 149 -1.02 4.56 14.91
CA GLY A 149 -2.48 4.53 14.99
C GLY A 149 -3.12 3.56 13.98
N ILE A 150 -4.40 3.22 14.21
CA ILE A 150 -5.11 2.25 13.39
C ILE A 150 -5.57 2.89 12.07
N GLU A 151 -4.84 2.59 11.00
CA GLU A 151 -5.14 3.00 9.63
C GLU A 151 -6.14 2.03 8.97
N ARG A 152 -7.43 2.21 9.24
CA ARG A 152 -8.50 1.31 8.74
C ARG A 152 -8.61 1.33 7.21
N GLU A 153 -8.17 2.41 6.58
CA GLU A 153 -8.23 2.62 5.14
C GLU A 153 -7.34 1.63 4.37
N ILE A 154 -6.36 1.00 5.03
CA ILE A 154 -5.47 -0.01 4.44
C ILE A 154 -6.15 -1.38 4.28
N ILE A 155 -7.20 -1.65 5.07
CA ILE A 155 -7.78 -3.00 5.19
C ILE A 155 -8.13 -3.64 3.83
N PRO A 156 -8.78 -2.94 2.88
CA PRO A 156 -9.08 -3.51 1.58
C PRO A 156 -7.84 -4.00 0.82
N ALA A 157 -6.69 -3.32 0.98
CA ALA A 157 -5.48 -3.62 0.23
C ALA A 157 -4.79 -4.95 0.63
N PHE A 158 -5.08 -5.51 1.81
CA PHE A 158 -4.63 -6.86 2.17
C PHE A 158 -5.76 -7.89 2.17
N LEU A 159 -6.98 -7.48 2.55
CA LEU A 159 -8.10 -8.39 2.72
C LEU A 159 -8.67 -8.85 1.38
N VAL A 160 -8.80 -7.95 0.41
CA VAL A 160 -9.30 -8.30 -0.93
C VAL A 160 -8.36 -9.29 -1.62
N PRO A 161 -7.04 -9.08 -1.67
CA PRO A 161 -6.12 -10.09 -2.18
C PRO A 161 -6.17 -11.42 -1.39
N ALA A 162 -6.35 -11.37 -0.07
CA ALA A 162 -6.34 -12.56 0.78
C ALA A 162 -7.53 -13.47 0.48
N MET A 163 -8.71 -12.87 0.31
CA MET A 163 -9.92 -13.58 -0.09
C MET A 163 -9.78 -14.21 -1.48
N GLY A 164 -8.88 -13.71 -2.33
CA GLY A 164 -8.65 -14.28 -3.64
C GLY A 164 -7.78 -15.53 -3.66
N VAL A 165 -6.99 -15.76 -2.62
CA VAL A 165 -6.05 -16.89 -2.55
C VAL A 165 -6.72 -18.25 -2.78
N PRO A 166 -7.87 -18.58 -2.14
CA PRO A 166 -8.54 -19.85 -2.38
C PRO A 166 -9.05 -20.02 -3.82
N PHE A 167 -9.51 -18.93 -4.45
CA PHE A 167 -10.03 -18.98 -5.82
C PHE A 167 -8.91 -19.15 -6.85
N ALA A 168 -7.79 -18.45 -6.68
CA ALA A 168 -6.62 -18.56 -7.58
C ALA A 168 -6.12 -20.01 -7.70
N ARG A 169 -6.22 -20.81 -6.63
CA ARG A 169 -5.78 -22.21 -6.64
C ARG A 169 -6.46 -23.06 -7.72
N GLY A 170 -7.75 -22.81 -7.96
CA GLY A 170 -8.57 -23.60 -8.88
C GLY A 170 -8.62 -23.07 -10.32
N MET A 171 -7.91 -21.98 -10.63
CA MET A 171 -8.02 -21.33 -11.95
C MET A 171 -7.18 -22.05 -13.00
N GLY A 172 -7.84 -22.60 -14.02
CA GLY A 172 -7.18 -23.30 -15.12
C GLY A 172 -6.42 -22.40 -16.10
N SER A 173 -6.76 -21.11 -16.19
CA SER A 173 -6.05 -20.12 -17.01
C SER A 173 -6.31 -18.70 -16.50
N GLY A 174 -5.37 -17.78 -16.78
CA GLY A 174 -5.54 -16.35 -16.49
C GLY A 174 -5.48 -16.00 -15.00
N ALA A 175 -4.96 -16.89 -14.17
CA ALA A 175 -4.87 -16.72 -12.73
C ALA A 175 -4.02 -15.51 -12.34
N MET A 176 -2.91 -15.27 -13.04
CA MET A 176 -2.01 -14.15 -12.74
C MET A 176 -2.62 -12.79 -13.12
N ALA A 177 -3.31 -12.72 -14.26
CA ALA A 177 -4.02 -11.52 -14.67
C ALA A 177 -5.14 -11.19 -13.68
N TRP A 178 -5.94 -12.20 -13.32
CA TRP A 178 -7.00 -12.05 -12.32
C TRP A 178 -6.47 -11.59 -10.96
N ALA A 179 -5.37 -12.19 -10.48
CA ALA A 179 -4.72 -11.77 -9.24
C ALA A 179 -4.25 -10.31 -9.30
N GLY A 180 -3.70 -9.88 -10.44
CA GLY A 180 -3.35 -8.48 -10.70
C GLY A 180 -4.54 -7.53 -10.58
N PHE A 181 -5.67 -7.86 -11.21
CA PHE A 181 -6.90 -7.07 -11.08
C PHE A 181 -7.43 -7.04 -9.65
N LEU A 182 -7.31 -8.14 -8.91
CA LEU A 182 -7.78 -8.20 -7.53
C LEU A 182 -6.94 -7.33 -6.59
N VAL A 183 -5.62 -7.32 -6.76
CA VAL A 183 -4.72 -6.37 -6.07
C VAL A 183 -5.04 -4.94 -6.48
N GLY A 184 -5.25 -4.70 -7.77
CA GLY A 184 -5.64 -3.40 -8.30
C GLY A 184 -6.94 -2.87 -7.67
N LEU A 185 -7.95 -3.73 -7.53
CA LEU A 185 -9.20 -3.42 -6.84
C LEU A 185 -8.96 -3.11 -5.36
N GLY A 186 -8.23 -3.96 -4.63
CA GLY A 186 -7.92 -3.73 -3.21
C GLY A 186 -7.21 -2.40 -2.96
N PHE A 187 -6.23 -2.07 -3.81
CA PHE A 187 -5.50 -0.80 -3.72
C PHE A 187 -6.38 0.39 -4.09
N SER A 188 -7.22 0.27 -5.11
CA SER A 188 -8.17 1.31 -5.49
C SER A 188 -9.17 1.61 -4.37
N LEU A 189 -9.70 0.57 -3.72
CA LEU A 189 -10.59 0.72 -2.56
C LEU A 189 -9.88 1.39 -1.38
N ALA A 190 -8.61 1.04 -1.14
CA ALA A 190 -7.81 1.72 -0.11
C ALA A 190 -7.61 3.20 -0.44
N VAL A 191 -7.30 3.54 -1.70
CA VAL A 191 -7.19 4.94 -2.16
C VAL A 191 -8.50 5.70 -1.90
N LEU A 192 -9.65 5.14 -2.29
CA LEU A 192 -10.95 5.77 -2.06
C LEU A 192 -11.24 5.94 -0.57
N ALA A 193 -10.95 4.93 0.25
CA ALA A 193 -11.13 5.01 1.70
C ALA A 193 -10.25 6.12 2.32
N TYR A 194 -9.00 6.23 1.88
CA TYR A 194 -8.09 7.29 2.30
C TYR A 194 -8.57 8.68 1.91
N ILE A 195 -9.04 8.86 0.68
CA ILE A 195 -9.58 10.14 0.21
C ILE A 195 -10.85 10.51 1.00
N TYR A 196 -11.77 9.56 1.19
CA TYR A 196 -12.97 9.77 1.99
C TYR A 196 -12.64 10.19 3.42
N SER A 197 -11.71 9.48 4.08
CA SER A 197 -11.26 9.83 5.42
C SER A 197 -10.56 11.19 5.47
N ALA A 198 -9.87 11.61 4.41
CA ALA A 198 -9.28 12.94 4.31
C ALA A 198 -10.34 14.04 4.31
N PHE A 199 -11.40 13.91 3.50
CA PHE A 199 -12.50 14.88 3.47
C PHE A 199 -13.22 14.95 4.83
N ARG A 200 -13.53 13.81 5.42
CA ARG A 200 -14.16 13.75 6.74
C ARG A 200 -13.33 14.40 7.84
N ALA A 201 -11.99 14.38 7.71
CA ALA A 201 -11.11 15.04 8.67
C ALA A 201 -11.12 16.57 8.56
N ILE A 202 -11.42 17.12 7.38
CA ILE A 202 -11.50 18.58 7.15
C ILE A 202 -12.84 19.16 7.65
N GLU A 203 -13.91 18.36 7.62
CA GLU A 203 -15.25 18.74 8.07
C GLU A 203 -15.41 18.77 9.60
N ARG A 204 -14.41 18.28 10.34
CA ARG A 204 -14.31 18.41 11.79
C ARG A 204 -13.75 19.78 12.16
#